data_AF-A0A0U1KUX2-F1
#
_entry.id   AF-A0A0U1KUX2-F1
#
_cell.length_a   1.000
_cell.length_b   1.000
_cell.length_c   1.000
_cell.angle_alpha   90.00
_cell.angle_beta   90.00
_cell.angle_gamma   90.00
#
_symmetry.space_group_name_H-M   'P 1'
#
loop_
_entity.id
_entity.type
_entity.pdbx_description
1 polymer ?
#
loop_
_entity_poly.entity_id
_entity_poly.type
_entity_poly.pdbx_seq_one_letter_code
_entity_poly.pdbx_strand_id
1 'polypeptide(L)'
;MTERLVAKYNGLVRKAAHSTIYFLLGVLLTRSLRISGMKGKKIYFWALLFCLVYAASDELHQVLVAAGRSGQLSDVLLDTAGAGVGIGVYQLFSRK
;
A
#
# COMPACT_ATOMS: atom_id res chain seq x y z
N MET A 1 -7.04 28.22 15.16
CA MET A 1 -5.68 27.78 14.77
C MET A 1 -5.45 26.30 15.11
N THR A 2 -5.80 25.87 16.31
CA THR A 2 -5.79 24.47 16.79
C THR A 2 -6.56 23.49 15.90
N GLU A 3 -7.79 23.81 15.48
CA GLU A 3 -8.62 22.99 14.58
C GLU A 3 -7.91 22.61 13.26
N ARG A 4 -7.18 23.55 12.65
CA ARG A 4 -6.45 23.32 11.39
C ARG A 4 -5.25 22.40 11.58
N LEU A 5 -4.59 22.48 12.74
CA LEU A 5 -3.46 21.61 13.06
C LEU A 5 -3.95 20.17 13.28
N VAL A 6 -5.01 19.98 14.07
CA VAL A 6 -5.58 18.65 14.34
C VAL A 6 -6.00 17.95 13.05
N ALA A 7 -6.69 18.64 12.15
CA ALA A 7 -7.08 18.09 10.84
C ALA A 7 -5.87 17.67 9.98
N LYS A 8 -4.81 18.50 9.97
CA LYS A 8 -3.57 18.21 9.22
C LYS A 8 -2.84 16.99 9.78
N TYR A 9 -2.68 16.90 11.11
CA TYR A 9 -2.03 15.76 11.75
C TYR A 9 -2.81 14.47 11.53
N ASN A 10 -4.14 14.50 11.67
CA ASN A 10 -4.96 13.31 11.44
C ASN A 10 -4.82 12.78 10.01
N GLY A 11 -4.79 13.68 9.01
CA GLY A 11 -4.54 13.32 7.62
C GLY A 11 -3.15 12.71 7.38
N LEU A 12 -2.11 13.25 8.02
CA LEU A 12 -0.74 12.73 7.93
C LEU A 12 -0.60 11.35 8.58
N VAL A 13 -1.15 11.17 9.78
CA VAL A 13 -1.14 9.89 10.51
C VAL A 13 -1.83 8.82 9.68
N ARG A 14 -2.97 9.15 9.06
CA ARG A 14 -3.69 8.22 8.19
C ARG A 14 -2.87 7.81 6.96
N LYS A 15 -2.26 8.77 6.26
CA LYS A 15 -1.40 8.48 5.09
C LYS A 15 -0.18 7.63 5.46
N ALA A 16 0.43 7.90 6.61
CA ALA A 16 1.55 7.11 7.12
C ALA A 16 1.12 5.67 7.50
N ALA A 17 -0.05 5.52 8.14
CA ALA A 17 -0.61 4.23 8.48
C ALA A 17 -0.91 3.40 7.23
N HIS A 18 -1.54 4.02 6.22
CA HIS A 18 -1.84 3.37 4.94
C HIS A 18 -0.56 2.88 4.25
N SER A 19 0.43 3.75 4.11
CA SER A 19 1.72 3.38 3.51
C SER A 19 2.41 2.22 4.26
N THR A 20 2.31 2.19 5.60
CA THR A 20 2.87 1.11 6.43
C THR A 20 2.11 -0.21 6.26
N ILE A 21 0.78 -0.15 6.17
CA ILE A 21 -0.06 -1.32 5.93
C ILE A 21 0.25 -1.91 4.56
N TYR A 22 0.39 -1.09 3.51
CA TYR A 22 0.73 -1.57 2.17
C TYR A 22 2.15 -2.11 2.08
N PHE A 23 3.11 -1.55 2.84
CA PHE A 23 4.44 -2.14 3.01
C PHE A 23 4.36 -3.58 3.57
N LEU A 24 3.62 -3.78 4.67
CA LEU A 24 3.44 -5.10 5.27
C LEU A 24 2.68 -6.04 4.32
N LEU A 25 1.65 -5.53 3.65
CA LEU A 25 0.87 -6.27 2.66
C LEU A 25 1.78 -6.78 1.53
N GLY A 26 2.67 -5.94 0.99
CA GLY A 26 3.63 -6.32 -0.04
C GLY A 26 4.55 -7.47 0.39
N VAL A 27 5.05 -7.43 1.63
CA VAL A 27 5.88 -8.51 2.23
C VAL A 27 5.07 -9.81 2.36
N LEU A 28 3.88 -9.73 2.96
CA LEU A 28 3.00 -10.86 3.21
C LEU A 28 2.51 -11.51 1.91
N LEU A 29 2.11 -10.71 0.92
CA LEU A 29 1.65 -11.23 -0.36
C LEU A 29 2.77 -11.95 -1.11
N THR A 30 3.97 -11.37 -1.10
CA THR A 30 5.15 -12.00 -1.73
C THR A 30 5.50 -13.33 -1.06
N ARG A 31 5.38 -13.39 0.27
CA ARG A 31 5.54 -14.63 1.03
C ARG A 31 4.45 -15.65 0.69
N SER A 32 3.19 -15.22 0.68
CA SER A 32 2.03 -16.06 0.37
C SER A 32 2.14 -16.68 -1.02
N LEU A 33 2.38 -15.86 -2.05
CA LEU A 33 2.55 -16.32 -3.44
C LEU A 33 3.73 -17.31 -3.58
N ARG A 34 4.81 -17.12 -2.83
CA ARG A 34 5.93 -18.08 -2.83
C ARG A 34 5.55 -19.42 -2.19
N ILE A 35 4.80 -19.39 -1.08
CA ILE A 35 4.29 -20.61 -0.43
C ILE A 35 3.29 -21.34 -1.33
N SER A 36 2.46 -20.61 -2.09
CA SER A 36 1.54 -21.16 -3.09
C SER A 36 2.23 -21.82 -4.30
N GLY A 37 3.57 -21.86 -4.34
CA GLY A 37 4.33 -22.57 -5.37
C GLY A 37 4.69 -21.72 -6.60
N MET A 38 4.35 -20.42 -6.62
CA MET A 38 4.88 -19.54 -7.66
C MET A 38 6.38 -19.33 -7.46
N LYS A 39 7.13 -19.37 -8.58
CA LYS A 39 8.58 -19.25 -8.60
C LYS A 39 9.03 -18.09 -9.48
N GLY A 40 10.20 -17.54 -9.16
CA GLY A 40 10.88 -16.52 -9.96
C GLY A 40 10.30 -15.11 -9.82
N LYS A 41 10.62 -14.25 -10.79
CA LYS A 41 10.32 -12.80 -10.75
C LYS A 41 8.81 -12.49 -10.88
N LYS A 42 8.00 -13.45 -11.35
CA LYS A 42 6.54 -13.31 -11.51
C LYS A 42 5.83 -13.05 -10.18
N ILE A 43 6.37 -13.53 -9.06
CA ILE A 43 5.84 -13.30 -7.71
C ILE A 43 5.73 -11.80 -7.43
N TYR A 44 6.78 -11.05 -7.73
CA TYR A 44 6.86 -9.62 -7.43
C TYR A 44 5.91 -8.81 -8.31
N PHE A 45 5.77 -9.20 -9.58
CA PHE A 45 4.83 -8.57 -10.50
C PHE A 45 3.39 -8.75 -10.02
N TRP A 46 2.99 -9.98 -9.68
CA TRP A 46 1.64 -10.27 -9.17
C TRP A 46 1.39 -9.61 -7.81
N ALA A 47 2.38 -9.61 -6.92
CA ALA A 47 2.26 -8.94 -5.62
C ALA A 47 2.01 -7.44 -5.77
N LEU A 48 2.77 -6.78 -6.65
CA LEU A 48 2.64 -5.35 -6.89
C LEU A 48 1.33 -5.02 -7.61
N LEU A 49 0.91 -5.84 -8.57
CA LEU A 49 -0.38 -5.69 -9.26
C LEU A 49 -1.56 -5.81 -8.28
N PHE A 50 -1.55 -6.80 -7.39
CA PHE A 50 -2.57 -6.94 -6.36
C PHE A 50 -2.59 -5.73 -5.41
N CYS A 51 -1.43 -5.26 -4.97
CA CYS A 51 -1.36 -4.07 -4.11
C CYS A 51 -1.86 -2.81 -4.82
N LEU A 52 -1.55 -2.63 -6.11
CA LEU A 52 -2.03 -1.50 -6.91
C LEU A 52 -3.57 -1.52 -7.05
N VAL A 53 -4.13 -2.69 -7.40
CA VAL A 53 -5.60 -2.83 -7.51
C VAL A 53 -6.26 -2.60 -6.15
N TYR A 54 -5.68 -3.12 -5.08
CA TYR A 54 -6.20 -2.94 -3.73
C TYR A 54 -6.11 -1.47 -3.28
N ALA A 55 -5.03 -0.75 -3.60
CA ALA A 55 -4.88 0.69 -3.34
C ALA A 55 -5.93 1.51 -4.10
N ALA A 56 -6.19 1.17 -5.37
CA ALA A 56 -7.24 1.82 -6.14
C ALA A 56 -8.64 1.56 -5.54
N SER A 57 -8.91 0.33 -5.11
CA SER A 57 -10.18 -0.01 -4.43
C SER A 57 -10.33 0.72 -3.10
N ASP A 58 -9.26 0.91 -2.32
CA ASP A 58 -9.32 1.64 -1.06
C ASP A 58 -9.61 3.13 -1.26
N GLU A 59 -8.96 3.79 -2.22
CA GLU A 59 -9.26 5.19 -2.55
C GLU A 59 -10.70 5.34 -3.09
N LEU A 60 -11.19 4.39 -3.89
CA LEU A 60 -12.60 4.36 -4.28
C LEU A 60 -13.52 4.21 -3.07
N HIS A 61 -13.20 3.33 -2.12
CA HIS A 61 -13.97 3.16 -0.89
C HIS A 61 -13.97 4.44 -0.04
N GLN A 62 -12.82 5.13 0.07
CA GLN A 62 -12.71 6.42 0.76
C GLN A 62 -13.55 7.50 0.10
N VAL A 63 -13.62 7.57 -1.23
CA VAL A 63 -14.46 8.54 -1.96
C VAL A 63 -15.95 8.25 -1.74
N LEU A 64 -16.33 6.97 -1.68
CA LEU A 64 -17.72 6.56 -1.45
C LEU A 64 -18.19 6.81 0.00
N VAL A 65 -17.31 6.59 0.99
CA VAL A 65 -17.62 6.77 2.42
C VAL A 65 -17.46 8.23 2.87
N ALA A 66 -16.40 8.91 2.44
CA ALA A 66 -16.12 10.29 2.82
C ALA A 66 -16.69 11.26 1.76
N ALA A 67 -17.98 11.56 1.89
CA ALA A 67 -18.67 12.52 1.03
C ALA A 67 -17.90 13.85 0.93
N GLY A 68 -17.48 14.21 -0.29
CA GLY A 68 -16.76 15.47 -0.58
C GLY A 68 -15.24 15.38 -0.65
N ARG A 69 -14.62 14.20 -0.50
CA ARG A 69 -13.19 14.01 -0.81
C ARG A 69 -13.01 13.63 -2.28
N SER A 70 -12.15 14.35 -3.01
CA SER A 70 -11.70 13.87 -4.33
C SER A 70 -10.66 12.76 -4.11
N GLY A 71 -10.81 11.62 -4.78
CA GLY A 71 -9.80 10.57 -4.76
C GLY A 71 -8.47 11.15 -5.23
N GLN A 72 -7.39 10.91 -4.48
CA GLN A 72 -6.07 11.39 -4.85
C GLN A 72 -5.27 10.24 -5.44
N LEU A 73 -4.99 10.32 -6.74
CA LEU A 73 -4.05 9.39 -7.40
C LEU A 73 -2.70 9.33 -6.69
N SER A 74 -2.27 10.44 -6.09
CA SER A 74 -1.06 10.51 -5.28
C SER A 74 -1.08 9.57 -4.08
N ASP A 75 -2.24 9.31 -3.47
CA ASP A 75 -2.37 8.40 -2.33
C ASP A 75 -2.23 6.94 -2.80
N VAL A 76 -2.88 6.56 -3.92
CA VAL A 76 -2.69 5.24 -4.56
C VAL A 76 -1.22 4.98 -4.93
N LEU A 77 -0.54 6.00 -5.47
CA LEU A 77 0.87 5.91 -5.84
C LEU A 77 1.77 5.74 -4.60
N LEU A 78 1.48 6.46 -3.51
CA LEU A 78 2.22 6.35 -2.25
C LEU A 78 2.09 4.95 -1.63
N ASP A 79 0.88 4.40 -1.64
CA ASP A 79 0.60 3.07 -1.10
C ASP A 79 1.23 1.98 -1.95
N THR A 80 1.16 2.12 -3.28
CA THR A 80 1.84 1.20 -4.21
C THR A 80 3.36 1.28 -4.06
N ALA A 81 3.91 2.47 -3.83
CA ALA A 81 5.34 2.64 -3.55
C ALA A 81 5.73 1.96 -2.22
N GLY A 82 4.92 2.11 -1.16
CA GLY A 82 5.09 1.41 0.11
C GLY A 82 5.13 -0.11 -0.06
N ALA A 83 4.17 -0.66 -0.81
CA ALA A 83 4.17 -2.08 -1.17
C ALA A 83 5.42 -2.51 -1.96
N GLY A 84 5.86 -1.70 -2.92
CA GLY A 84 7.08 -1.94 -3.69
C GLY A 84 8.34 -2.00 -2.81
N VAL A 85 8.45 -1.10 -1.83
CA VAL A 85 9.53 -1.12 -0.83
C VAL A 85 9.47 -2.40 0.02
N GLY A 86 8.28 -2.81 0.46
CA GLY A 86 8.08 -4.06 1.19
C GLY A 86 8.52 -5.30 0.40
N ILE A 87 8.14 -5.36 -0.88
CA ILE A 87 8.58 -6.42 -1.79
C ILE A 87 10.11 -6.43 -1.93
N GLY A 88 10.73 -5.25 -2.09
CA GLY A 88 12.18 -5.10 -2.21
C GLY A 88 12.92 -5.55 -0.94
N VAL A 89 12.43 -5.17 0.24
CA VAL A 89 12.97 -5.61 1.53
C VAL A 89 12.88 -7.13 1.64
N TYR A 90 11.74 -7.73 1.33
CA TYR A 90 11.59 -9.19 1.35
C TYR A 90 12.55 -9.90 0.39
N GLN A 91 12.82 -9.33 -0.79
CA GLN A 91 13.82 -9.85 -1.71
C GLN A 91 15.23 -9.84 -1.11
N LEU A 92 15.62 -8.75 -0.44
CA LEU A 92 16.93 -8.65 0.20
C LEU A 92 17.11 -9.71 1.30
N PHE A 93 16.10 -9.90 2.15
CA PHE A 93 16.13 -10.91 3.21
C PHE A 93 16.12 -12.34 2.66
N SER A 94 15.42 -12.59 1.56
CA SER A 94 15.31 -13.93 0.96
C SER A 94 16.45 -14.29 -0.01
N ARG A 95 17.35 -13.36 -0.32
CA ARG A 95 18.54 -13.61 -1.14
C ARG A 95 19.76 -14.04 -0.31
N LYS A 96 19.64 -14.07 1.01
CA LYS A 96 20.58 -14.69 1.94
C LYS A 96 20.13 -16.10 2.26
#